data_AF-A0A925JBU3-F1
#
_entry.id   AF-A0A925JBU3-F1
#
_cell.length_a   1.000
_cell.length_b   1.000
_cell.length_c   1.000
_cell.angle_alpha   90.00
_cell.angle_beta   90.00
_cell.angle_gamma   90.00
#
_symmetry.space_group_name_H-M   'P 1'
#
loop_
_entity.id
_entity.type
_entity.pdbx_description
1 polymer ?
#
loop_
_entity_poly.entity_id
_entity_poly.type
_entity_poly.pdbx_seq_one_letter_code
_entity_poly.pdbx_strand_id
1 'polypeptide(L)' 'RLDFSYQGGTGLQYLIRKDVALMAEYRYHHISNAGTASPNEPLNSSKFLLGISFFR' A
#
# COMPACT_ATOMS: atom_id res chain seq x y z
N ARG A 1 -7.09 -21.36 1.72
CA ARG A 1 -7.62 -20.65 0.53
C ARG A 1 -6.49 -19.76 0.03
N LEU A 2 -6.20 -19.78 -1.27
CA LEU A 2 -5.19 -18.90 -1.84
C LEU A 2 -5.92 -17.69 -2.41
N ASP A 3 -5.54 -16.50 -1.95
CA ASP A 3 -6.09 -15.24 -2.41
C ASP A 3 -4.98 -14.39 -3.02
N PHE A 4 -5.34 -13.57 -4.00
CA PHE A 4 -4.44 -12.64 -4.66
C PHE A 4 -4.62 -11.26 -4.06
N SER A 5 -3.50 -10.58 -3.80
CA SER A 5 -3.48 -9.21 -3.28
C SER A 5 -2.82 -8.31 -4.31
N TYR A 6 -3.58 -7.39 -4.88
CA TYR A 6 -3.01 -6.29 -5.66
C TYR A 6 -3.18 -4.98 -4.92
N GLN A 7 -2.17 -4.14 -5.01
CA GLN A 7 -2.13 -2.85 -4.34
C GLN A 7 -1.54 -1.81 -5.27
N GLY A 8 -2.04 -0.59 -5.14
CA GLY A 8 -1.56 0.58 -5.87
C GLY A 8 -1.60 1.78 -4.96
N GLY A 9 -0.61 2.66 -5.07
CA GLY A 9 -0.52 3.83 -4.23
C GLY A 9 0.24 4.96 -4.92
N THR A 10 0.01 6.17 -4.43
CA THR A 10 0.75 7.36 -4.81
C THR A 10 1.13 8.14 -3.57
N GLY A 11 2.30 8.77 -3.60
CA GLY A 11 2.83 9.46 -2.44
C GLY A 11 3.91 10.44 -2.80
N LEU A 12 4.28 11.23 -1.80
CA LEU A 12 5.33 12.24 -1.87
C LEU A 12 6.40 11.91 -0.83
N GLN A 13 7.64 12.26 -1.17
CA GLN A 13 8.76 12.25 -0.24
C GLN A 13 9.39 13.63 -0.21
N TYR A 14 9.72 14.10 0.99
CA TYR A 14 10.37 15.39 1.20
C TYR A 14 11.61 15.21 2.05
N LEU A 15 12.77 15.58 1.48
CA LEU A 15 14.07 15.48 2.14
C LEU A 15 14.20 16.59 3.20
N ILE A 16 14.26 16.20 4.48
CA ILE A 16 14.41 17.15 5.61
C ILE A 16 15.86 17.34 6.04
N ARG A 17 16.71 16.36 5.74
CA ARG A 17 18.17 16.37 5.92
C ARG A 17 18.78 15.59 4.77
N LYS A 18 20.09 15.74 4.52
CA LYS A 18 20.79 15.06 3.40
C LYS A 18 20.57 13.53 3.37
N ASP A 19 20.28 12.95 4.51
CA ASP A 19 20.14 11.52 4.78
C ASP A 19 18.76 11.13 5.35
N VAL A 20 17.80 12.06 5.49
CA VAL A 20 16.48 11.78 6.09
C VAL A 20 15.35 12.42 5.29
N ALA A 21 14.32 11.64 4.94
CA ALA A 21 13.11 12.14 4.29
C ALA A 21 11.84 11.77 5.06
N LEU A 22 10.86 12.68 5.03
CA LEU A 22 9.48 12.42 5.43
C LEU A 22 8.68 11.93 4.23
N MET A 23 7.72 11.04 4.48
CA MET A 23 6.91 10.42 3.44
C MET A 23 5.42 10.50 3.80
N ALA A 24 4.59 10.74 2.80
CA ALA A 24 3.15 10.60 2.90
C ALA A 24 2.63 9.85 1.67
N GLU A 25 1.82 8.82 1.87
CA GLU A 25 1.30 7.99 0.79
C GLU A 25 -0.18 7.67 1.01
N TYR A 26 -0.95 7.65 -0.07
CA TYR A 26 -2.24 6.99 -0.12
C TYR A 26 -2.11 5.66 -0.86
N ARG A 27 -2.59 4.58 -0.24
CA ARG A 27 -2.51 3.21 -0.81
C ARG A 27 -3.86 2.53 -0.78
N TYR A 28 -4.24 1.96 -1.91
CA TYR A 28 -5.36 1.06 -2.05
C TYR A 28 -4.88 -0.40 -2.13
N HIS A 29 -5.58 -1.28 -1.43
CA HIS A 29 -5.39 -2.73 -1.47
C HIS A 29 -6.70 -3.40 -1.84
N HIS A 30 -6.63 -4.36 -2.75
CA HIS A 30 -7.71 -5.27 -3.07
C HIS A 30 -7.23 -6.71 -2.94
N ILE A 31 -8.01 -7.52 -2.24
CA ILE A 31 -7.74 -8.93 -2.05
C ILE A 31 -8.96 -9.73 -2.51
N SER A 32 -8.75 -10.73 -3.36
CA SER A 32 -9.82 -11.65 -3.79
C SER A 32 -9.26 -13.01 -4.17
N ASN A 33 -10.12 -14.02 -4.26
CA ASN A 33 -9.69 -15.35 -4.73
C ASN A 33 -9.67 -15.47 -6.26
N ALA A 34 -9.86 -14.36 -6.99
CA ALA A 34 -9.96 -14.31 -8.45
C ALA A 34 -11.01 -15.26 -9.05
N GLY A 35 -12.05 -15.63 -8.29
CA GLY A 35 -13.09 -16.56 -8.71
C GLY A 35 -12.70 -18.04 -8.61
N THR A 36 -11.55 -18.37 -7.99
CA THR A 36 -11.10 -19.76 -7.81
C THR A 36 -11.93 -20.54 -6.77
N ALA A 37 -12.73 -19.86 -5.95
CA ALA A 37 -13.66 -20.49 -5.00
C ALA A 37 -14.86 -19.57 -4.68
N SER A 38 -16.04 -20.15 -4.43
CA SER A 38 -17.25 -19.42 -4.03
C SER A 38 -17.41 -19.34 -2.50
N PRO A 39 -17.80 -18.18 -1.93
CA PRO A 39 -18.11 -16.92 -2.62
C PRO A 39 -16.85 -16.04 -2.79
N ASN A 40 -16.85 -15.10 -3.73
CA ASN A 40 -15.68 -14.25 -4.08
C ASN A 40 -15.93 -12.77 -3.78
N GLU A 41 -16.27 -12.45 -2.54
CA GLU A 41 -16.37 -11.08 -2.06
C GLU A 41 -14.96 -10.51 -1.87
N PRO A 42 -14.60 -9.43 -2.58
CA PRO A 42 -13.29 -8.83 -2.43
C PRO A 42 -13.18 -8.04 -1.12
N LEU A 43 -12.02 -8.14 -0.46
CA LEU A 43 -11.67 -7.28 0.66
C LEU A 43 -10.89 -6.07 0.16
N ASN A 44 -11.52 -4.90 0.25
CA ASN A 44 -10.93 -3.63 -0.17
C ASN A 44 -10.51 -2.81 1.05
N SER A 45 -9.34 -2.17 0.98
CA SER A 45 -8.95 -1.18 1.98
C SER A 45 -8.21 -0.01 1.36
N SER A 46 -8.49 1.19 1.87
CA SER A 46 -7.79 2.42 1.57
C SER A 46 -7.04 2.88 2.81
N LYS A 47 -5.78 3.26 2.65
CA LYS A 47 -4.86 3.58 3.76
C LYS A 47 -4.15 4.89 3.46
N PHE A 48 -3.95 5.68 4.50
CA PHE A 48 -2.98 6.76 4.52
C PHE A 48 -1.77 6.31 5.33
N LEU A 49 -0.58 6.45 4.75
CA LEU A 49 0.68 6.09 5.39
C LEU A 49 1.52 7.34 5.59
N LEU A 50 2.13 7.44 6.76
CA LEU A 50 3.15 8.43 7.07
C LEU A 50 4.43 7.68 7.47
N GLY A 51 5.58 8.14 6.99
CA GLY A 51 6.85 7.43 7.18
C GLY A 51 8.07 8.33 7.22
N ILE A 52 9.18 7.75 7.66
CA ILE A 52 10.50 8.36 7.68
C ILE A 52 11.47 7.40 6.98
N SER A 53 12.20 7.89 6.00
CA SER A 53 13.29 7.16 5.33
C SER A 53 14.65 7.66 5.78
N PHE A 54 15.58 6.74 6.00
CA PHE A 54 16.99 7.01 6.28
C PHE A 54 17.83 6.50 5.11
N PHE A 55 18.63 7.38 4.52
CA PHE A 55 19.53 7.07 3.42
C PHE A 55 20.97 6.95 3.95
N ARG A 56 21.77 6.11 3.31
CA ARG A 56 23.16 5.83 3.73
C ARG A 56 24.17 6.39 2.75
#